data_AF-A0A978TVT8-F1
#
_entry.id   AF-A0A978TVT8-F1
#
_cell.length_a   1.000
_cell.length_b   1.000
_cell.length_c   1.000
_cell.angle_alpha   90.00
_cell.angle_beta   90.00
_cell.angle_gamma   90.00
#
_symmetry.space_group_name_H-M   'P 1'
#
loop_
_entity.id
_entity.type
_entity.pdbx_description
1 polymer ?
#
loop_
_entity_poly.entity_id
_entity_poly.type
_entity_poly.pdbx_seq_one_letter_code
_entity_poly.pdbx_strand_id
1 'polypeptide(L)'
;MALSQCSDRLSIKNWTFGAIGIVSIALGVQSCQFESDPTSKIDDTRLTQHLQSQNWRAADAETLQLILKRSERAASGWLDRSDVENLDCNTLLQIDRLWEQYSQGRFGFEQQRRIWVSVGGTVGEYTPDIAEKLGDRVGWRTQGKWRDYNDLDFSAQAPAGHLPATTGNGVSGSVWGGVAAIGWRLQDCRRQIPISVLRNEYYADCTRKSDDRRCHLKKVAERWGETPDWGGEGLPKLFAALD
;
A
#
# COMPACT_ATOMS: atom_id res chain seq x y z
N MET A 1 -28.57 0.10 -4.99
CA MET A 1 -28.67 0.46 -6.42
C MET A 1 -28.48 1.96 -6.51
N ALA A 2 -27.25 2.44 -6.67
CA ALA A 2 -26.94 3.86 -6.76
C ALA A 2 -25.69 4.03 -7.66
N LEU A 3 -25.92 4.04 -8.97
CA LEU A 3 -24.99 4.54 -9.96
C LEU A 3 -25.76 5.52 -10.83
N SER A 4 -25.48 6.81 -10.69
CA SER A 4 -25.67 7.90 -11.66
C SER A 4 -25.39 9.19 -10.87
N GLN A 5 -24.50 10.12 -11.22
CA GLN A 5 -24.09 10.63 -12.52
C GLN A 5 -22.72 11.31 -12.34
N CYS A 6 -21.79 11.02 -13.23
CA CYS A 6 -20.80 12.01 -13.69
C CYS A 6 -20.36 11.55 -15.09
N SER A 7 -21.19 11.82 -16.09
CA SER A 7 -20.85 11.64 -17.51
C SER A 7 -20.67 13.02 -18.13
N ASP A 8 -19.47 13.19 -18.68
CA ASP A 8 -19.16 13.88 -19.93
C ASP A 8 -19.76 15.27 -20.16
N ARG A 9 -18.92 16.29 -20.00
CA ARG A 9 -18.65 17.33 -21.02
C ARG A 9 -17.77 18.42 -20.43
N LEU A 10 -16.49 18.44 -20.77
CA LEU A 10 -15.77 19.72 -20.94
C LEU A 10 -14.81 19.60 -22.13
N SER A 11 -15.31 20.04 -23.29
CA SER A 11 -14.48 20.46 -24.42
C SER A 11 -13.82 21.78 -24.03
N ILE A 12 -12.54 21.75 -23.68
CA ILE A 12 -11.77 22.92 -23.32
C ILE A 12 -11.51 23.74 -24.58
N LYS A 13 -12.17 24.90 -24.72
CA LYS A 13 -11.75 25.97 -25.64
C LYS A 13 -11.63 27.28 -24.87
N ASN A 14 -10.41 27.83 -24.92
CA ASN A 14 -9.99 29.20 -24.66
C ASN A 14 -10.00 29.69 -23.20
N TRP A 15 -8.80 29.75 -22.65
CA TRP A 15 -8.44 30.59 -21.51
C TRP A 15 -8.18 32.04 -21.96
N THR A 16 -8.56 33.00 -21.13
CA THR A 16 -7.89 34.31 -21.06
C THR A 16 -7.43 34.53 -19.62
N PHE A 17 -6.12 34.73 -19.43
CA PHE A 17 -5.53 35.15 -18.17
C PHE A 17 -5.82 36.64 -17.94
N GLY A 18 -6.28 37.02 -16.75
CA GLY A 18 -6.50 38.41 -16.34
C GLY A 18 -6.60 38.53 -14.82
N ALA A 19 -5.90 39.51 -14.27
CA ALA A 19 -5.60 39.69 -12.85
C ALA A 19 -6.81 39.98 -11.94
N ILE A 20 -6.66 39.53 -10.68
CA ILE A 20 -7.28 39.93 -9.40
C ILE A 20 -8.51 40.86 -9.48
N GLY A 21 -9.66 40.32 -9.07
CA GLY A 21 -10.85 41.08 -8.68
C GLY A 21 -11.92 40.15 -8.14
N ILE A 22 -12.19 40.21 -6.83
CA ILE A 22 -13.28 39.45 -6.21
C ILE A 22 -14.59 40.04 -6.75
N VAL A 23 -15.24 39.32 -7.67
CA VAL A 23 -16.66 39.50 -7.97
C VAL A 23 -17.34 38.20 -7.56
N SER A 24 -18.11 38.27 -6.48
CA SER A 24 -19.05 37.22 -6.10
C SER A 24 -20.08 37.06 -7.21
N ILE A 25 -19.78 36.20 -8.17
CA ILE A 25 -20.78 35.68 -9.10
C ILE A 25 -21.13 34.30 -8.54
N ALA A 26 -22.35 34.20 -8.03
CA ALA A 26 -22.96 32.94 -7.63
C ALA A 26 -23.20 32.06 -8.87
N LEU A 27 -22.13 31.49 -9.42
CA LEU A 27 -22.19 30.28 -10.20
C LEU A 27 -21.99 29.15 -9.20
N GLY A 28 -23.00 28.30 -9.06
CA GLY A 28 -22.98 27.10 -8.23
C GLY A 28 -21.91 26.13 -8.71
N VAL A 29 -20.64 26.46 -8.45
CA VAL A 29 -19.56 25.50 -8.42
C VAL A 29 -19.77 24.75 -7.12
N GLN A 30 -20.65 23.74 -7.17
CA GLN A 30 -20.66 22.71 -6.15
C GLN A 30 -19.25 22.11 -6.22
N SER A 31 -18.35 22.57 -5.36
CA SER A 31 -17.09 21.89 -5.13
C SER A 31 -17.44 20.43 -4.88
N CYS A 32 -16.87 19.50 -5.65
CA CYS A 32 -16.94 18.09 -5.33
C CYS A 32 -16.19 17.92 -4.01
N GLN A 33 -16.90 18.09 -2.90
CA GLN A 33 -16.41 17.71 -1.60
C GLN A 33 -16.27 16.19 -1.67
N PHE A 34 -15.03 15.72 -1.63
CA PHE A 34 -14.73 14.32 -1.38
C PHE A 34 -15.05 14.10 0.10
N GLU A 35 -16.34 13.91 0.42
CA GLU A 35 -16.73 13.47 1.75
C GLU A 35 -16.15 12.07 1.94
N SER A 36 -15.06 11.99 2.70
CA SER A 36 -14.54 10.71 3.17
C SER A 36 -15.64 10.05 3.99
N ASP A 37 -16.14 8.91 3.51
CA ASP A 37 -17.11 8.10 4.24
C ASP A 37 -16.59 7.87 5.69
N PRO A 38 -17.32 8.27 6.74
CA PRO A 38 -16.90 8.04 8.12
C PRO A 38 -16.73 6.55 8.48
N THR A 39 -17.21 5.61 7.65
CA THR A 39 -16.87 4.18 7.78
C THR A 39 -15.44 3.82 7.35
N SER A 40 -14.72 4.75 6.71
CA SER A 40 -13.36 4.55 6.17
C SER A 40 -12.26 4.43 7.23
N LYS A 41 -12.50 4.90 8.46
CA LYS A 41 -11.50 4.78 9.51
C LYS A 41 -11.53 3.38 10.11
N ILE A 42 -10.41 2.66 9.99
CA ILE A 42 -10.26 1.36 10.64
C ILE A 42 -10.10 1.54 12.16
N ASP A 43 -10.79 0.70 12.94
CA ASP A 43 -10.47 0.54 14.35
C ASP A 43 -9.29 -0.43 14.45
N ASP A 44 -8.08 0.12 14.47
CA ASP A 44 -6.81 -0.59 14.56
C ASP A 44 -6.23 -0.54 15.99
N THR A 45 -7.05 -0.21 16.99
CA THR A 45 -6.61 -0.02 18.38
C THR A 45 -5.88 -1.26 18.90
N ARG A 46 -6.44 -2.45 18.67
CA ARG A 46 -5.85 -3.73 19.10
C ARG A 46 -4.56 -4.06 18.36
N LEU A 47 -4.56 -3.88 17.04
CA LEU A 47 -3.36 -4.11 16.22
C LEU A 47 -2.22 -3.20 16.69
N THR A 48 -2.53 -1.91 16.91
CA THR A 48 -1.57 -0.93 17.41
C THR A 48 -1.01 -1.32 18.77
N GLN A 49 -1.86 -1.75 19.73
CA GLN A 49 -1.41 -2.21 21.05
C GLN A 49 -0.49 -3.43 20.95
N HIS A 50 -0.83 -4.43 20.12
CA HIS A 50 0.00 -5.61 19.92
C HIS A 50 1.35 -5.26 19.28
N LEU A 51 1.36 -4.39 18.27
CA LEU A 51 2.59 -3.94 17.60
C LEU A 51 3.47 -3.11 18.54
N GLN A 52 2.90 -2.17 19.29
CA GLN A 52 3.61 -1.35 20.29
C GLN A 52 4.29 -2.20 21.37
N SER A 53 3.61 -3.24 21.83
CA SER A 53 4.14 -4.18 22.83
C SER A 53 5.03 -5.28 22.23
N GLN A 54 5.30 -5.25 20.92
CA GLN A 54 6.05 -6.27 20.20
C GLN A 54 5.47 -7.69 20.36
N ASN A 55 4.16 -7.79 20.59
CA ASN A 55 3.43 -9.06 20.60
C ASN A 55 3.10 -9.45 19.15
N TRP A 56 4.12 -9.83 18.41
CA TRP A 56 4.07 -10.05 16.97
C TRP A 56 3.06 -11.12 16.55
N ARG A 57 2.92 -12.20 17.33
CA ARG A 57 1.95 -13.26 17.05
C ARG A 57 0.51 -12.77 17.19
N ALA A 58 0.22 -11.96 18.22
CA ALA A 58 -1.11 -11.37 18.38
C ALA A 58 -1.39 -10.31 17.32
N ALA A 59 -0.38 -9.52 16.94
CA ALA A 59 -0.49 -8.54 15.86
C ALA A 59 -0.79 -9.21 14.50
N ASP A 60 -0.15 -10.35 14.21
CA ASP A 60 -0.41 -11.13 12.99
C ASP A 60 -1.85 -11.64 12.93
N ALA A 61 -2.32 -12.25 14.03
CA ALA A 61 -3.69 -12.74 14.14
C ALA A 61 -4.72 -11.59 14.01
N GLU A 62 -4.49 -10.46 14.68
CA GLU A 62 -5.37 -9.29 14.58
C GLU A 62 -5.37 -8.69 13.17
N THR A 63 -4.22 -8.71 12.48
CA THR A 63 -4.11 -8.27 11.08
C THR A 63 -5.03 -9.10 10.19
N LEU A 64 -4.99 -10.43 10.29
CA LEU A 64 -5.89 -11.31 9.55
C LEU A 64 -7.36 -11.02 9.87
N GLN A 65 -7.70 -10.86 11.15
CA GLN A 65 -9.08 -10.56 11.57
C GLN A 65 -9.59 -9.22 11.02
N LEU A 66 -8.78 -8.17 11.06
CA LEU A 66 -9.13 -6.86 10.53
C LEU A 66 -9.41 -6.93 9.02
N ILE A 67 -8.55 -7.61 8.27
CA ILE A 67 -8.72 -7.74 6.83
C ILE A 67 -9.97 -8.56 6.50
N LEU A 68 -10.20 -9.69 7.17
CA LEU A 68 -11.41 -10.51 6.98
C LEU A 68 -12.68 -9.73 7.31
N LYS A 69 -12.68 -8.96 8.40
CA LYS A 69 -13.83 -8.11 8.79
C LYS A 69 -14.10 -7.04 7.75
N ARG A 70 -13.06 -6.38 7.24
CA ARG A 70 -13.17 -5.31 6.22
C ARG A 70 -13.57 -5.83 4.84
N SER A 71 -13.38 -7.12 4.59
CA SER A 71 -13.82 -7.79 3.36
C SER A 71 -15.21 -8.43 3.49
N GLU A 72 -15.87 -8.33 4.66
CA GLU A 72 -17.10 -9.07 4.96
C GLU A 72 -16.93 -10.61 4.91
N ARG A 73 -15.71 -11.09 5.15
CA ARG A 73 -15.32 -12.52 5.09
C ARG A 73 -14.99 -13.11 6.46
N ALA A 74 -15.31 -12.42 7.55
CA ALA A 74 -15.05 -12.87 8.92
C ALA A 74 -15.60 -14.28 9.21
N ALA A 75 -16.82 -14.58 8.73
CA ALA A 75 -17.43 -15.90 8.90
C ALA A 75 -16.79 -17.00 8.04
N SER A 76 -16.19 -16.62 6.91
CA SER A 76 -15.49 -17.57 6.03
C SER A 76 -14.08 -17.87 6.51
N GLY A 77 -13.40 -16.90 7.11
CA GLY A 77 -12.03 -17.08 7.61
C GLY A 77 -10.95 -17.03 6.52
N TRP A 78 -11.33 -16.80 5.27
CA TRP A 78 -10.43 -16.72 4.12
C TRP A 78 -10.92 -15.71 3.08
N LEU A 79 -10.00 -15.20 2.26
CA LEU A 79 -10.28 -14.34 1.12
C LEU A 79 -9.97 -15.07 -0.19
N ASP A 80 -10.79 -14.89 -1.23
CA ASP A 80 -10.38 -15.20 -2.59
C ASP A 80 -9.63 -14.03 -3.26
N ARG A 81 -9.26 -14.21 -4.53
CA ARG A 81 -8.60 -13.17 -5.31
C ARG A 81 -9.46 -11.91 -5.48
N SER A 82 -10.76 -12.06 -5.70
CA SER A 82 -11.69 -10.94 -5.87
C SER A 82 -11.82 -10.15 -4.56
N ASP A 83 -11.87 -10.84 -3.42
CA ASP A 83 -11.85 -10.21 -2.11
C ASP A 83 -10.57 -9.35 -1.94
N VAL A 84 -9.40 -9.88 -2.30
CA VAL A 84 -8.11 -9.15 -2.24
C VAL A 84 -8.10 -7.95 -3.19
N GLU A 85 -8.59 -8.11 -4.42
CA GLU A 85 -8.67 -7.02 -5.41
C GLU A 85 -9.60 -5.89 -4.96
N ASN A 86 -10.62 -6.20 -4.15
CA ASN A 86 -11.58 -5.23 -3.63
C ASN A 86 -11.24 -4.72 -2.22
N LEU A 87 -10.12 -5.15 -1.61
CA LEU A 87 -9.71 -4.67 -0.29
C LEU A 87 -9.61 -3.14 -0.27
N ASP A 88 -10.27 -2.52 0.71
CA ASP A 88 -10.23 -1.07 0.89
C ASP A 88 -8.79 -0.57 1.06
N CYS A 89 -8.45 0.47 0.29
CA CYS A 89 -7.10 1.00 0.26
C CYS A 89 -6.69 1.66 1.57
N ASN A 90 -7.62 2.34 2.25
CA ASN A 90 -7.31 2.96 3.54
C ASN A 90 -6.96 1.90 4.57
N THR A 91 -7.72 0.80 4.60
CA THR A 91 -7.47 -0.36 5.44
C THR A 91 -6.09 -0.96 5.17
N LEU A 92 -5.80 -1.32 3.92
CA LEU A 92 -4.56 -2.00 3.56
C LEU A 92 -3.33 -1.13 3.82
N LEU A 93 -3.39 0.15 3.46
CA LEU A 93 -2.29 1.10 3.67
C LEU A 93 -2.07 1.40 5.16
N GLN A 94 -3.13 1.50 5.96
CA GLN A 94 -3.02 1.75 7.40
C GLN A 94 -2.37 0.56 8.11
N ILE A 95 -2.78 -0.67 7.79
CA ILE A 95 -2.17 -1.88 8.35
C ILE A 95 -0.67 -1.95 7.99
N ASP A 96 -0.33 -1.75 6.72
CA ASP A 96 1.06 -1.77 6.24
C ASP A 96 1.92 -0.69 6.93
N ARG A 97 1.37 0.52 7.11
CA ARG A 97 2.03 1.63 7.83
C ARG A 97 2.30 1.29 9.30
N LEU A 98 1.35 0.66 9.99
CA LEU A 98 1.54 0.26 11.40
C LEU A 98 2.64 -0.79 11.53
N TRP A 99 2.65 -1.80 10.66
CA TRP A 99 3.71 -2.82 10.63
C TRP A 99 5.07 -2.20 10.35
N GLU A 100 5.18 -1.31 9.36
CA GLU A 100 6.41 -0.59 9.06
C GLU A 100 6.90 0.24 10.26
N GLN A 101 6.01 1.02 10.86
CA GLN A 101 6.35 1.91 11.98
C GLN A 101 6.91 1.15 13.19
N TYR A 102 6.18 0.14 13.68
CA TYR A 102 6.55 -0.54 14.93
C TYR A 102 7.67 -1.58 14.75
N SER A 103 7.89 -2.04 13.52
CA SER A 103 8.99 -2.97 13.19
C SER A 103 10.27 -2.27 12.72
N GLN A 104 10.31 -0.93 12.68
CA GLN A 104 11.41 -0.15 12.11
C GLN A 104 11.68 -0.54 10.64
N GLY A 105 10.61 -0.73 9.87
CA GLY A 105 10.65 -1.09 8.44
C GLY A 105 11.05 -2.54 8.16
N ARG A 106 11.12 -3.41 9.17
CA ARG A 106 11.48 -4.83 8.98
C ARG A 106 10.32 -5.67 8.47
N PHE A 107 9.09 -5.34 8.86
CA PHE A 107 7.88 -6.11 8.59
C PHE A 107 6.86 -5.25 7.84
N GLY A 108 5.91 -5.91 7.16
CA GLY A 108 4.89 -5.27 6.34
C GLY A 108 4.71 -5.92 4.97
N PHE A 109 3.57 -5.66 4.34
CA PHE A 109 3.24 -6.18 3.01
C PHE A 109 4.10 -5.51 1.94
N GLU A 110 4.43 -4.22 2.09
CA GLU A 110 5.36 -3.54 1.19
C GLU A 110 6.75 -4.17 1.25
N GLN A 111 7.21 -4.54 2.45
CA GLN A 111 8.50 -5.18 2.61
C GLN A 111 8.51 -6.56 1.93
N GLN A 112 7.44 -7.33 2.06
CA GLN A 112 7.25 -8.60 1.33
C GLN A 112 7.22 -8.40 -0.18
N ARG A 113 6.49 -7.40 -0.68
CA ARG A 113 6.43 -7.06 -2.11
C ARG A 113 7.79 -6.69 -2.68
N ARG A 114 8.59 -5.90 -1.95
CA ARG A 114 9.98 -5.56 -2.34
C ARG A 114 10.84 -6.80 -2.44
N ILE A 115 10.73 -7.71 -1.48
CA ILE A 115 11.48 -8.97 -1.50
C ILE A 115 11.02 -9.85 -2.67
N TRP A 116 9.71 -9.96 -2.92
CA TRP A 116 9.14 -10.68 -4.06
C TRP A 116 9.78 -10.24 -5.39
N VAL A 117 9.82 -8.93 -5.62
CA VAL A 117 10.49 -8.37 -6.81
C VAL A 117 11.99 -8.67 -6.81
N SER A 118 12.66 -8.53 -5.66
CA SER A 118 14.10 -8.78 -5.55
C SER A 118 14.53 -10.21 -5.87
N VAL A 119 13.64 -11.20 -5.66
CA VAL A 119 13.91 -12.61 -5.99
C VAL A 119 13.49 -12.99 -7.41
N GLY A 120 13.10 -12.00 -8.23
CA GLY A 120 12.75 -12.15 -9.64
C GLY A 120 11.25 -12.23 -9.93
N GLY A 121 10.39 -11.93 -8.95
CA GLY A 121 8.94 -11.97 -9.12
C GLY A 121 8.38 -10.73 -9.80
N THR A 122 7.36 -10.92 -10.65
CA THR A 122 6.53 -9.83 -11.17
C THR A 122 5.40 -9.52 -10.18
N VAL A 123 5.10 -8.24 -9.93
CA VAL A 123 4.00 -7.85 -9.04
C VAL A 123 2.66 -8.33 -9.60
N GLY A 124 1.85 -9.02 -8.79
CA GLY A 124 0.54 -9.55 -9.20
C GLY A 124 0.57 -10.88 -9.94
N GLU A 125 1.75 -11.38 -10.29
CA GLU A 125 1.91 -12.68 -10.95
C GLU A 125 2.50 -13.67 -9.95
N TYR A 126 1.74 -14.71 -9.62
CA TYR A 126 2.23 -15.78 -8.76
C TYR A 126 2.97 -16.83 -9.60
N THR A 127 4.18 -17.17 -9.19
CA THR A 127 4.84 -18.40 -9.64
C THR A 127 5.38 -19.19 -8.44
N PRO A 128 5.26 -20.54 -8.45
CA PRO A 128 5.73 -21.36 -7.34
C PRO A 128 7.22 -21.13 -7.01
N ASP A 129 8.09 -21.08 -8.01
CA ASP A 129 9.55 -20.94 -7.81
C ASP A 129 9.93 -19.62 -7.10
N ILE A 130 9.24 -18.53 -7.43
CA ILE A 130 9.41 -17.23 -6.80
C ILE A 130 8.86 -17.25 -5.38
N ALA A 131 7.72 -17.92 -5.16
CA ALA A 131 7.18 -18.11 -3.82
C ALA A 131 8.17 -18.88 -2.94
N GLU A 132 8.79 -19.96 -3.45
CA GLU A 132 9.81 -20.71 -2.70
C GLU A 132 11.02 -19.83 -2.34
N LYS A 133 11.57 -19.07 -3.29
CA LYS A 133 12.68 -18.13 -3.05
C LYS A 133 12.33 -17.06 -2.03
N LEU A 134 11.12 -16.49 -2.10
CA LEU A 134 10.60 -15.57 -1.09
C LEU A 134 10.57 -16.27 0.27
N GLY A 135 9.97 -17.47 0.33
CA GLY A 135 9.81 -18.24 1.55
C GLY A 135 11.14 -18.53 2.24
N ASP A 136 12.17 -18.89 1.47
CA ASP A 136 13.53 -19.08 1.98
C ASP A 136 14.12 -17.76 2.49
N ARG A 137 13.87 -16.64 1.78
CA ARG A 137 14.40 -15.32 2.12
C ARG A 137 13.79 -14.73 3.39
N VAL A 138 12.48 -14.91 3.57
CA VAL A 138 11.75 -14.39 4.73
C VAL A 138 11.68 -15.39 5.89
N GLY A 139 12.11 -16.64 5.70
CA GLY A 139 12.16 -17.66 6.77
C GLY A 139 10.87 -18.46 6.96
N TRP A 140 9.96 -18.46 5.98
CA TRP A 140 8.78 -19.33 5.93
C TRP A 140 9.07 -20.73 5.39
N ARG A 141 10.19 -20.89 4.68
CA ARG A 141 10.68 -22.15 4.17
C ARG A 141 12.10 -22.41 4.70
N THR A 142 12.38 -23.65 5.05
CA THR A 142 13.70 -24.05 5.56
C THR A 142 14.00 -25.45 5.07
N GLN A 143 15.20 -25.66 4.52
CA GLN A 143 15.62 -26.95 3.94
C GLN A 143 14.61 -27.49 2.91
N GLY A 144 14.04 -26.61 2.09
CA GLY A 144 13.08 -26.99 1.04
C GLY A 144 11.65 -27.26 1.54
N LYS A 145 11.35 -27.08 2.83
CA LYS A 145 10.04 -27.35 3.41
C LYS A 145 9.40 -26.09 3.97
N TRP A 146 8.12 -25.89 3.67
CA TRP A 146 7.30 -24.85 4.29
C TRP A 146 7.11 -25.17 5.77
N ARG A 147 7.23 -24.14 6.61
CA ARG A 147 7.03 -24.25 8.06
C ARG A 147 5.56 -24.03 8.39
N ASP A 148 5.09 -24.73 9.41
CA ASP A 148 3.77 -24.48 9.98
C ASP A 148 3.74 -23.13 10.69
N TYR A 149 2.57 -22.49 10.73
CA TYR A 149 2.37 -21.20 11.39
C TYR A 149 2.87 -21.21 12.85
N ASN A 150 2.64 -22.32 13.55
CA ASN A 150 3.04 -22.46 14.95
C ASN A 150 4.56 -22.47 15.14
N ASP A 151 5.30 -22.82 14.10
CA ASP A 151 6.76 -22.91 14.10
C ASP A 151 7.42 -21.63 13.58
N LEU A 152 6.67 -20.62 13.13
CA LEU A 152 7.24 -19.35 12.65
C LEU A 152 7.90 -18.53 13.76
N ASP A 153 8.82 -17.64 13.38
CA ASP A 153 9.56 -16.78 14.31
C ASP A 153 8.81 -15.47 14.55
N PHE A 154 8.16 -15.37 15.72
CA PHE A 154 7.45 -14.17 16.16
C PHE A 154 8.32 -13.30 17.07
N SER A 155 9.62 -13.19 16.78
CA SER A 155 10.53 -12.24 17.43
C SER A 155 10.81 -11.02 16.54
N ALA A 156 11.32 -9.95 17.16
CA ALA A 156 11.76 -8.78 16.40
C ALA A 156 13.00 -9.06 15.52
N GLN A 157 13.70 -10.16 15.79
CA GLN A 157 14.91 -10.59 15.10
C GLN A 157 14.61 -11.42 13.84
N ALA A 158 13.35 -11.82 13.64
CA ALA A 158 12.92 -12.55 12.46
C ALA A 158 13.35 -11.82 11.16
N PRO A 159 13.58 -12.55 10.05
CA PRO A 159 14.04 -11.95 8.80
C PRO A 159 13.13 -10.81 8.32
N ALA A 160 13.67 -9.86 7.56
CA ALA A 160 12.86 -8.81 6.96
C ALA A 160 11.76 -9.42 6.07
N GLY A 161 10.54 -8.92 6.17
CA GLY A 161 9.36 -9.43 5.48
C GLY A 161 8.74 -10.69 6.10
N HIS A 162 9.28 -11.23 7.20
CA HIS A 162 8.73 -12.44 7.85
C HIS A 162 7.27 -12.27 8.28
N LEU A 163 6.91 -11.07 8.72
CA LEU A 163 5.56 -10.73 9.15
C LEU A 163 5.00 -9.57 8.31
N PRO A 164 3.67 -9.51 8.12
CA PRO A 164 2.67 -10.48 8.57
C PRO A 164 2.76 -11.81 7.81
N ALA A 165 2.68 -12.95 8.51
CA ALA A 165 2.70 -14.29 7.93
C ALA A 165 1.37 -14.67 7.24
N THR A 166 0.32 -13.85 7.40
CA THR A 166 -1.00 -14.10 6.80
C THR A 166 -1.01 -14.17 5.26
N THR A 167 0.09 -13.80 4.59
CA THR A 167 0.28 -13.82 3.14
C THR A 167 1.19 -14.96 2.67
N GLY A 168 1.77 -15.73 3.59
CA GLY A 168 2.63 -16.88 3.29
C GLY A 168 1.84 -18.16 3.07
N ASN A 169 2.42 -19.13 2.34
CA ASN A 169 1.78 -20.40 1.93
C ASN A 169 1.30 -21.33 3.07
N GLY A 170 1.25 -20.85 4.32
CA GLY A 170 0.51 -21.44 5.44
C GLY A 170 -0.99 -21.11 5.40
N VAL A 171 -1.66 -21.25 6.56
CA VAL A 171 -3.13 -21.28 6.77
C VAL A 171 -3.94 -20.25 5.94
N SER A 172 -3.38 -19.08 5.60
CA SER A 172 -4.03 -18.06 4.78
C SER A 172 -3.37 -17.77 3.42
N GLY A 173 -2.04 -17.73 3.24
CA GLY A 173 -1.46 -17.19 1.99
C GLY A 173 -1.63 -18.08 0.75
N SER A 174 -1.89 -19.37 0.91
CA SER A 174 -2.30 -20.26 -0.21
C SER A 174 -3.68 -19.88 -0.77
N VAL A 175 -4.51 -19.20 0.03
CA VAL A 175 -5.91 -18.91 -0.30
C VAL A 175 -6.06 -17.52 -0.94
N TRP A 176 -5.14 -16.58 -0.66
CA TRP A 176 -5.26 -15.16 -1.05
C TRP A 176 -4.53 -14.81 -2.36
N GLY A 177 -3.92 -15.79 -3.03
CA GLY A 177 -2.91 -15.53 -4.07
C GLY A 177 -1.56 -15.01 -3.53
N GLY A 178 -1.39 -15.06 -2.19
CA GLY A 178 -0.16 -14.78 -1.47
C GLY A 178 0.36 -13.34 -1.60
N VAL A 179 1.68 -13.19 -1.42
CA VAL A 179 2.39 -11.91 -1.53
C VAL A 179 2.22 -11.23 -2.89
N ALA A 180 2.02 -12.00 -3.97
CA ALA A 180 1.81 -11.45 -5.31
C ALA A 180 0.51 -10.63 -5.39
N ALA A 181 -0.61 -11.18 -4.92
CA ALA A 181 -1.92 -10.52 -5.01
C ALA A 181 -2.02 -9.31 -4.07
N ILE A 182 -1.64 -9.46 -2.80
CA ILE A 182 -1.68 -8.35 -1.84
C ILE A 182 -0.67 -7.26 -2.21
N GLY A 183 0.50 -7.65 -2.74
CA GLY A 183 1.52 -6.73 -3.22
C GLY A 183 1.05 -5.92 -4.42
N TRP A 184 0.28 -6.54 -5.32
CA TRP A 184 -0.38 -5.83 -6.42
C TRP A 184 -1.44 -4.86 -5.91
N ARG A 185 -2.32 -5.30 -4.99
CA ARG A 185 -3.36 -4.42 -4.44
C ARG A 185 -2.75 -3.23 -3.69
N LEU A 186 -1.69 -3.47 -2.93
CA LEU A 186 -0.95 -2.42 -2.24
C LEU A 186 -0.34 -1.40 -3.22
N GLN A 187 0.24 -1.88 -4.33
CA GLN A 187 0.76 -1.01 -5.38
C GLN A 187 -0.35 -0.21 -6.05
N ASP A 188 -1.48 -0.84 -6.37
CA ASP A 188 -2.66 -0.20 -6.95
C ASP A 188 -3.21 0.90 -6.03
N CYS A 189 -3.42 0.60 -4.74
CA CYS A 189 -3.85 1.57 -3.74
C CYS A 189 -2.91 2.79 -3.64
N ARG A 190 -1.60 2.58 -3.72
CA ARG A 190 -0.61 3.67 -3.68
C ARG A 190 -0.66 4.55 -4.94
N ARG A 191 -1.02 3.99 -6.11
CA ARG A 191 -1.19 4.77 -7.35
C ARG A 191 -2.42 5.66 -7.33
N GLN A 192 -3.43 5.32 -6.52
CA GLN A 192 -4.65 6.11 -6.38
C GLN A 192 -4.49 7.32 -5.46
N ILE A 193 -3.40 7.42 -4.67
CA ILE A 193 -3.16 8.57 -3.79
C ILE A 193 -2.87 9.82 -4.63
N PRO A 194 -3.65 10.91 -4.49
CA PRO A 194 -3.38 12.14 -5.22
C PRO A 194 -2.01 12.72 -4.89
N ILE A 195 -1.29 13.21 -5.91
CA ILE A 195 0.02 13.86 -5.76
C ILE A 195 -0.03 15.00 -4.73
N SER A 196 -1.16 15.71 -4.62
CA SER A 196 -1.37 16.79 -3.64
C SER A 196 -1.32 16.32 -2.18
N VAL A 197 -1.74 15.09 -1.89
CA VAL A 197 -1.70 14.51 -0.54
C VAL A 197 -0.26 14.10 -0.18
N LEU A 198 0.44 13.47 -1.12
CA LEU A 198 1.85 13.08 -0.96
C LEU A 198 2.73 14.30 -0.70
N ARG A 199 2.42 15.42 -1.33
CA ARG A 199 3.13 16.69 -1.14
C ARG A 199 3.12 17.15 0.34
N ASN A 200 2.00 16.99 1.05
CA ASN A 200 1.83 17.53 2.40
C ASN A 200 2.44 16.66 3.52
N GLU A 201 2.47 15.32 3.39
CA GLU A 201 3.15 14.45 4.36
C GLU A 201 4.69 14.57 4.27
N TYR A 202 5.25 14.87 3.08
CA TYR A 202 6.71 14.86 2.83
C TYR A 202 7.42 16.19 3.12
N TYR A 203 6.69 17.32 3.16
CA TYR A 203 7.26 18.62 3.56
C TYR A 203 7.69 18.68 5.04
N ALA A 204 7.23 17.75 5.88
CA ALA A 204 7.61 17.69 7.30
C ALA A 204 9.06 17.20 7.54
N ASP A 205 9.67 16.53 6.56
CA ASP A 205 10.90 15.74 6.76
C ASP A 205 12.11 16.29 5.97
N CYS A 206 11.92 17.32 5.14
CA CYS A 206 12.97 17.92 4.31
C CYS A 206 13.41 19.27 4.87
N THR A 207 14.58 19.32 5.52
CA THR A 207 15.02 20.49 6.29
C THR A 207 15.66 21.62 5.48
N ARG A 208 15.90 21.48 4.15
CA ARG A 208 16.50 22.54 3.31
C ARG A 208 15.96 22.59 1.87
N LYS A 209 15.69 23.82 1.39
CA LYS A 209 15.14 24.16 0.07
C LYS A 209 15.94 23.68 -1.15
N SER A 210 17.25 23.44 -1.02
CA SER A 210 18.10 22.99 -2.15
C SER A 210 18.11 21.48 -2.33
N ASP A 211 17.86 20.71 -1.27
CA ASP A 211 17.75 19.25 -1.32
C ASP A 211 16.34 18.79 -1.72
N ASP A 212 15.37 19.70 -1.60
CA ASP A 212 13.93 19.49 -1.76
C ASP A 212 13.60 18.71 -3.03
N ARG A 213 13.89 19.25 -4.23
CA ARG A 213 13.46 18.64 -5.50
C ARG A 213 14.08 17.26 -5.76
N ARG A 214 15.37 17.07 -5.44
CA ARG A 214 16.10 15.82 -5.71
C ARG A 214 15.85 14.75 -4.65
N CYS A 215 15.64 15.16 -3.39
CA CYS A 215 15.18 14.29 -2.30
C CYS A 215 13.76 13.77 -2.58
N HIS A 216 12.86 14.64 -3.05
CA HIS A 216 11.49 14.28 -3.45
C HIS A 216 11.50 13.25 -4.58
N LEU A 217 12.25 13.48 -5.66
CA LEU A 217 12.29 12.58 -6.82
C LEU A 217 12.92 11.22 -6.50
N LYS A 218 13.96 11.18 -5.65
CA LYS A 218 14.62 9.93 -5.27
C LYS A 218 13.71 9.06 -4.41
N LYS A 219 13.02 9.63 -3.42
CA LYS A 219 12.07 8.89 -2.57
C LYS A 219 10.80 8.49 -3.34
N VAL A 220 10.35 9.30 -4.29
CA VAL A 220 9.27 8.94 -5.22
C VAL A 220 9.71 7.77 -6.09
N ALA A 221 10.85 7.84 -6.78
CA ALA A 221 11.35 6.72 -7.58
C ALA A 221 11.53 5.41 -6.79
N GLU A 222 12.16 5.48 -5.60
CA GLU A 222 12.34 4.33 -4.70
C GLU A 222 10.99 3.71 -4.27
N ARG A 223 9.92 4.51 -4.16
CA ARG A 223 8.58 4.04 -3.76
C ARG A 223 7.78 3.41 -4.91
N TRP A 224 8.05 3.77 -6.16
CA TRP A 224 7.35 3.22 -7.32
C TRP A 224 7.96 1.88 -7.79
N GLY A 225 9.08 1.46 -7.20
CA GLY A 225 9.78 0.22 -7.55
C GLY A 225 10.42 0.27 -8.93
N GLU A 226 10.52 1.45 -9.53
CA GLU A 226 11.22 1.69 -10.78
C GLU A 226 12.62 2.21 -10.42
N THR A 227 13.66 1.45 -10.77
CA THR A 227 14.97 2.07 -10.95
C THR A 227 14.79 3.13 -12.04
N PRO A 228 15.08 4.42 -11.79
CA PRO A 228 14.95 5.41 -12.84
C PRO A 228 15.87 4.99 -13.98
N ASP A 229 15.31 4.69 -15.15
CA ASP A 229 16.06 4.89 -16.37
C ASP A 229 16.25 6.40 -16.48
N TRP A 230 17.41 6.86 -15.99
CA TRP A 230 17.79 8.27 -16.01
C TRP A 230 17.96 8.82 -17.44
N GLY A 231 17.78 8.00 -18.48
CA GLY A 231 17.83 8.39 -19.89
C GLY A 231 16.51 8.41 -20.65
N GLY A 232 15.39 7.94 -20.07
CA GLY A 232 14.11 7.74 -20.77
C GLY A 232 12.95 8.64 -20.31
N GLU A 233 11.89 8.74 -21.13
CA GLU A 233 10.70 9.63 -21.03
C GLU A 233 9.98 9.72 -19.65
N GLY A 234 10.34 8.91 -18.66
CA GLY A 234 9.75 8.88 -17.33
C GLY A 234 10.06 10.12 -16.47
N LEU A 235 11.31 10.61 -16.47
CA LEU A 235 11.69 11.79 -15.70
C LEU A 235 10.96 13.07 -16.16
N PRO A 236 10.86 13.38 -17.47
CA PRO A 236 10.09 14.53 -17.94
C PRO A 236 8.61 14.48 -17.56
N LYS A 237 7.97 13.30 -17.59
CA LYS A 237 6.57 13.13 -17.15
C LYS A 237 6.41 13.36 -15.64
N LEU A 238 7.37 12.89 -14.85
CA LEU A 238 7.40 13.11 -13.40
C LEU A 238 7.61 14.59 -13.05
N PHE A 239 8.49 15.30 -13.78
CA PHE A 239 8.67 16.75 -13.64
C PHE A 239 7.43 17.54 -14.08
N ALA A 240 6.80 17.17 -15.19
CA ALA A 240 5.60 17.84 -15.71
C ALA A 240 4.35 17.66 -14.82
N ALA A 241 4.30 16.60 -14.00
CA ALA A 241 3.23 16.37 -13.04
C ALA A 241 3.43 17.12 -11.69
N LEU A 242 4.61 17.72 -11.48
CA LEU A 242 4.99 18.39 -10.23
C LEU A 242 5.03 19.93 -10.32
N ASP A 243 5.04 20.50 -11.53
CA ASP A 243 4.86 21.94 -11.80
C ASP A 243 3.38 22.28 -12.09
#